data_AF-D3ABE4-F1
#
_entry.id   AF-D3ABE4-F1
#
_cell.length_a   1.000
_cell.length_b   1.000
_cell.length_c   1.000
_cell.angle_alpha   90.00
_cell.angle_beta   90.00
_cell.angle_gamma   90.00
#
_symmetry.space_group_name_H-M   'P 1'
#
loop_
_entity.id
_entity.type
_entity.pdbx_description
1 polymer ?
#
loop_
_entity_poly.entity_id
_entity_poly.type
_entity_poly.pdbx_seq_one_letter_code
_entity_poly.pdbx_strand_id
1 'polypeptide(L)'
;MNQKTQKRSVNFPSETLKTLDKLAAREHTTTSELIRNFVEEGLKVNGYEEQVDFIARIIRQEITAVYHVEDIKAISDHSTDRLAKMLMKTGKINAAMFFLLVKVLIHLADRRSLEEMEHMVSEAVVLGVDYMQKKDFQINSFLYDTDFLMHLADKL
;
A
#
# COMPACT_ATOMS: atom_id res chain seq x y z
N MET A 1 -27.91 -5.77 47.54
CA MET A 1 -26.88 -5.72 48.60
C MET A 1 -26.44 -4.27 48.76
N ASN A 2 -26.59 -3.67 49.94
CA ASN A 2 -26.06 -2.32 50.21
C ASN A 2 -24.53 -2.37 50.11
N GLN A 3 -23.97 -1.86 49.02
CA GLN A 3 -22.53 -1.69 48.90
C GLN A 3 -22.06 -0.70 49.98
N LYS A 4 -21.04 -1.09 50.76
CA LYS A 4 -20.41 -0.19 51.74
C LYS A 4 -19.70 0.94 50.98
N THR A 5 -20.26 2.14 50.99
CA THR A 5 -19.63 3.32 50.39
C THR A 5 -18.65 3.98 51.36
N GLN A 6 -17.46 4.37 50.88
CA GLN A 6 -16.48 5.12 51.67
C GLN A 6 -16.27 6.51 51.05
N LYS A 7 -16.31 7.56 51.88
CA LYS A 7 -16.04 8.94 51.44
C LYS A 7 -14.54 9.19 51.32
N ARG A 8 -14.11 9.75 50.19
CA ARG A 8 -12.75 10.23 49.93
C ARG A 8 -12.82 11.66 49.40
N SER A 9 -11.88 12.52 49.80
CA SER A 9 -11.77 13.88 49.29
C SER A 9 -10.75 13.90 48.15
N VAL A 10 -11.10 14.55 47.05
CA VAL A 10 -10.25 14.71 45.86
C VAL A 10 -10.25 16.18 45.45
N ASN A 11 -9.11 16.68 44.99
CA ASN A 11 -8.97 18.06 44.56
C ASN A 11 -9.09 18.14 43.04
N PHE A 12 -9.87 19.10 42.57
CA PHE A 12 -10.00 19.43 41.14
C PHE A 12 -9.61 20.88 40.92
N PRO A 13 -9.07 21.24 39.74
CA PRO A 13 -8.96 22.63 39.33
C PRO A 13 -10.34 23.31 39.35
N SER A 14 -10.38 24.59 39.74
CA SER A 14 -11.63 25.33 39.89
C SER A 14 -12.48 25.37 38.61
N GLU A 15 -11.85 25.44 37.43
CA GLU A 15 -12.54 25.39 36.14
C GLU A 15 -13.15 24.02 35.83
N THR A 16 -12.51 22.93 36.26
CA THR A 16 -13.05 21.58 36.14
C THR A 16 -14.30 21.41 37.00
N LEU A 17 -14.30 21.93 38.23
CA LEU A 17 -15.49 21.91 39.10
C LEU A 17 -16.68 22.64 38.47
N LYS A 18 -16.46 23.85 37.94
CA LYS A 18 -17.50 24.61 37.23
C LYS A 18 -18.09 23.82 36.06
N THR A 19 -17.24 23.08 35.35
CA THR A 19 -17.66 22.27 34.20
C THR A 19 -18.49 21.07 34.66
N LEU A 20 -18.04 20.37 35.71
CA LEU A 20 -18.77 19.25 36.31
C LEU A 20 -20.12 19.66 36.86
N ASP A 21 -20.23 20.82 37.51
CA ASP A 21 -21.50 21.33 38.05
C ASP A 21 -22.50 21.67 36.94
N LYS A 22 -22.04 22.30 35.85
CA LYS A 22 -22.88 22.54 34.65
C LYS A 22 -23.38 21.23 34.04
N LEU A 23 -22.49 20.24 33.96
CA LEU A 23 -22.81 18.94 33.38
C LEU A 23 -23.81 18.16 34.24
N ALA A 24 -23.61 18.16 35.56
CA ALA A 24 -24.53 17.54 36.52
C ALA A 24 -25.92 18.19 36.47
N ALA A 25 -25.99 19.52 36.36
CA ALA A 25 -27.24 20.24 36.19
C ALA A 25 -27.96 19.88 34.89
N ARG A 26 -27.21 19.74 33.78
CA ARG A 26 -27.75 19.33 32.47
C ARG A 26 -28.29 17.89 32.49
N GLU A 27 -27.63 17.00 33.22
CA GLU A 27 -28.00 15.58 33.30
C GLU A 27 -28.94 15.27 34.47
N HIS A 28 -29.47 16.31 35.13
CA HIS A 28 -30.39 16.20 36.27
C HIS A 28 -29.89 15.26 37.37
N THR A 29 -28.58 15.31 37.64
CA THR A 29 -27.90 14.49 38.64
C THR A 29 -27.06 15.35 39.59
N THR A 30 -26.46 14.73 40.60
CA THR A 30 -25.52 15.41 41.50
C THR A 30 -24.10 15.29 40.96
N THR A 31 -23.26 16.29 41.20
CA THR A 31 -21.84 16.26 40.84
C THR A 31 -21.14 15.01 41.42
N SER A 32 -21.55 14.55 42.60
CA SER A 32 -21.01 13.34 43.23
C SER A 32 -21.38 12.05 42.50
N GLU A 33 -22.59 11.95 41.96
CA GLU A 33 -23.07 10.80 41.21
C GLU A 33 -22.47 10.76 39.81
N LEU A 34 -22.41 11.93 39.15
CA LEU A 34 -21.70 12.11 37.88
C LEU A 34 -20.23 11.68 37.97
N ILE A 35 -19.50 12.14 39.00
CA ILE A 35 -18.09 11.74 39.21
C ILE A 35 -17.97 10.23 39.45
N ARG A 36 -18.89 9.63 40.21
CA ARG A 36 -18.87 8.18 40.46
C ARG A 36 -19.03 7.40 39.16
N ASN A 37 -19.97 7.80 38.31
CA ASN A 37 -20.20 7.16 37.02
C ASN A 37 -18.97 7.29 36.11
N PHE A 38 -18.35 8.47 36.02
CA PHE A 38 -17.12 8.66 35.25
C PHE A 38 -15.96 7.79 35.77
N VAL A 39 -15.83 7.66 37.09
CA VAL A 39 -14.80 6.79 37.69
C VAL A 39 -15.08 5.33 37.38
N GLU A 40 -16.33 4.87 37.50
CA GLU A 40 -16.71 3.49 37.17
C GLU A 40 -16.48 3.16 35.68
N GLU A 41 -16.83 4.09 34.78
CA GLU A 41 -16.58 3.92 33.34
C GLU A 41 -15.08 3.94 33.03
N GLY A 42 -14.33 4.89 33.58
CA GLY A 42 -12.87 4.95 33.41
C GLY A 42 -12.15 3.70 33.91
N LEU A 43 -12.58 3.14 35.04
CA LEU A 43 -12.04 1.88 35.57
C LEU A 43 -12.37 0.68 34.68
N LYS A 44 -13.56 0.66 34.05
CA LYS A 44 -13.93 -0.39 33.09
C LYS A 44 -13.10 -0.30 31.81
N VAL A 45 -12.91 0.90 31.25
CA VAL A 45 -12.13 1.12 30.01
C VAL A 45 -10.70 0.63 30.16
N ASN A 46 -10.00 1.00 31.25
CA ASN A 46 -8.64 0.51 31.50
C ASN A 46 -8.59 -1.02 31.62
N GLY A 47 -9.60 -1.62 32.26
CA GLY A 47 -9.72 -3.08 32.34
C GLY A 47 -9.94 -3.76 30.98
N TYR A 48 -10.66 -3.11 30.06
CA TYR A 48 -10.84 -3.59 28.69
C TYR A 48 -9.56 -3.45 27.85
N GLU A 49 -8.86 -2.31 27.94
CA GLU A 49 -7.57 -2.11 27.26
C GLU A 49 -6.53 -3.15 27.69
N GLU A 50 -6.39 -3.39 29.00
CA GLU A 50 -5.49 -4.43 29.53
C GLU A 50 -5.84 -5.84 29.01
N GLN A 51 -7.13 -6.16 28.89
CA GLN A 51 -7.57 -7.46 28.34
C GLN A 51 -7.31 -7.59 26.84
N VAL A 52 -7.56 -6.53 26.07
CA VAL A 52 -7.28 -6.50 24.63
C VAL A 52 -5.78 -6.65 24.37
N ASP A 53 -4.94 -5.95 25.13
CA ASP A 53 -3.49 -6.06 25.04
C ASP A 53 -2.99 -7.46 25.42
N PHE A 54 -3.58 -8.07 26.45
CA PHE A 54 -3.28 -9.44 26.84
C PHE A 54 -3.60 -10.45 25.74
N ILE A 55 -4.80 -10.36 25.14
CA ILE A 55 -5.22 -11.23 24.03
C ILE A 55 -4.35 -10.99 22.80
N ALA A 56 -4.09 -9.73 22.44
CA ALA A 56 -3.24 -9.38 21.30
C ALA A 56 -1.80 -9.88 21.47
N ARG A 57 -1.29 -9.91 22.70
CA ARG A 57 0.01 -10.51 23.00
C ARG A 57 0.01 -12.03 22.81
N ILE A 58 -1.00 -12.73 23.32
CA ILE A 58 -1.12 -14.19 23.13
C ILE A 58 -1.20 -14.51 21.63
N ILE A 59 -2.07 -13.81 20.88
CA ILE A 59 -2.21 -14.02 19.43
C ILE A 59 -0.89 -13.80 18.71
N ARG A 60 -0.16 -12.71 19.00
CA ARG A 60 1.15 -12.47 18.40
C ARG A 60 2.16 -13.55 18.75
N GLN A 61 2.19 -14.02 20.00
CA GLN A 61 3.07 -15.11 20.43
C GLN A 61 2.77 -16.40 19.69
N GLU A 62 1.51 -16.82 19.63
CA GLU A 62 1.08 -18.03 18.92
C GLU A 62 1.36 -17.94 17.42
N ILE A 63 1.04 -16.82 16.77
CA ILE A 63 1.34 -16.61 15.34
C ILE A 63 2.84 -16.68 15.09
N THR A 64 3.67 -16.04 15.93
CA THR A 64 5.13 -16.02 15.75
C THR A 64 5.77 -17.38 16.06
N ALA A 65 5.19 -18.15 16.98
CA ALA A 65 5.64 -19.50 17.32
C ALA A 65 5.36 -20.51 16.19
N VAL A 66 4.22 -20.36 15.50
CA VAL A 66 3.80 -21.26 14.41
C VAL A 66 4.40 -20.82 13.07
N TYR A 67 4.41 -19.52 12.79
CA TYR A 67 4.95 -18.95 11.55
C TYR A 67 6.18 -18.11 11.87
N HIS A 68 7.36 -18.65 11.59
CA HIS A 68 8.57 -17.84 11.67
C HIS A 68 8.52 -16.83 10.53
N VAL A 69 8.65 -15.54 10.85
CA VAL A 69 8.66 -14.45 9.86
C VAL A 69 9.71 -14.70 8.77
N GLU A 70 10.80 -15.40 9.13
CA GLU A 70 11.85 -15.86 8.23
C GLU A 70 11.35 -16.81 7.15
N ASP A 71 10.43 -17.72 7.48
CA ASP A 71 9.84 -18.67 6.52
C ASP A 71 8.92 -17.95 5.51
N ILE A 72 8.12 -16.99 6.00
CA ILE A 72 7.27 -16.15 5.16
C ILE A 72 8.14 -15.33 4.20
N LYS A 73 9.21 -14.75 4.72
CA LYS A 73 10.17 -13.98 3.93
C LYS A 73 10.89 -14.86 2.91
N ALA A 74 11.29 -16.08 3.28
CA ALA A 74 11.93 -17.02 2.37
C ALA A 74 11.02 -17.41 1.20
N ILE A 75 9.71 -17.63 1.44
CA ILE A 75 8.73 -17.90 0.38
C ILE A 75 8.57 -16.69 -0.53
N SER A 76 8.42 -15.50 0.05
CA SER A 76 8.30 -14.23 -0.68
C SER A 76 9.54 -13.97 -1.54
N ASP A 77 10.73 -14.08 -0.96
CA ASP A 77 12.00 -13.83 -1.62
C ASP A 77 12.26 -14.84 -2.73
N HIS A 78 11.98 -16.14 -2.49
CA HIS A 78 12.12 -17.18 -3.51
C HIS A 78 11.19 -16.94 -4.71
N SER A 79 9.92 -16.57 -4.44
CA SER A 79 8.97 -16.29 -5.52
C SER A 79 9.38 -15.05 -6.33
N THR A 80 9.87 -14.01 -5.65
CA THR A 80 10.34 -12.76 -6.27
C THR A 80 11.59 -12.98 -7.11
N ASP A 81 12.57 -13.73 -6.60
CA ASP A 81 13.80 -14.08 -7.32
C ASP A 81 13.50 -14.93 -8.56
N ARG A 82 12.58 -15.90 -8.46
CA ARG A 82 12.13 -16.68 -9.61
C ARG A 82 11.47 -15.79 -10.67
N LEU A 83 10.58 -14.88 -10.26
CA LEU A 83 9.94 -13.93 -11.17
C LEU A 83 10.96 -13.02 -11.85
N ALA A 84 11.91 -12.48 -11.10
CA ALA A 84 13.00 -11.66 -11.65
C ALA A 84 13.82 -12.45 -12.70
N LYS A 85 14.19 -13.69 -12.40
CA LYS A 85 14.89 -14.58 -13.34
C LYS A 85 14.07 -14.86 -14.61
N MET A 86 12.76 -15.07 -14.49
CA MET A 86 11.89 -15.26 -15.66
C MET A 86 11.75 -13.98 -16.50
N LEU A 87 11.62 -12.82 -15.87
CA LEU A 87 11.61 -11.53 -16.56
C LEU A 87 12.92 -11.28 -17.30
N MET A 88 14.08 -11.56 -16.67
CA MET A 88 15.38 -11.46 -17.32
C MET A 88 15.51 -12.38 -18.55
N LYS A 89 15.01 -13.63 -18.46
CA LYS A 89 15.00 -14.55 -19.61
C LYS A 89 14.14 -14.01 -20.75
N THR A 90 12.95 -13.49 -20.44
CA THR A 90 12.05 -12.87 -21.42
C THR A 90 12.70 -11.65 -22.07
N GLY A 91 13.34 -10.78 -21.28
CA GLY A 91 14.09 -9.64 -21.80
C GLY A 91 15.21 -10.02 -22.76
N LYS A 92 15.98 -11.09 -22.45
CA LYS A 92 17.02 -11.61 -23.35
C LYS A 92 16.44 -12.12 -24.67
N ILE A 93 15.31 -12.84 -24.62
CA ILE A 93 14.63 -13.33 -25.83
C ILE A 93 14.11 -12.16 -26.66
N ASN A 94 13.47 -11.16 -26.04
CA ASN A 94 12.98 -9.96 -26.71
C ASN A 94 14.11 -9.18 -27.38
N ALA A 95 15.25 -9.01 -26.71
CA ALA A 95 16.42 -8.37 -27.31
C ALA A 95 16.95 -9.17 -28.52
N ALA A 96 17.05 -10.50 -28.39
CA ALA A 96 17.46 -11.35 -29.50
C ALA A 96 16.50 -11.24 -30.71
N MET A 97 15.19 -11.21 -30.47
CA MET A 97 14.18 -11.01 -31.51
C MET A 97 14.33 -9.64 -32.17
N PHE A 98 14.53 -8.57 -31.39
CA PHE A 98 14.76 -7.22 -31.91
C PHE A 98 15.98 -7.16 -32.84
N PHE A 99 17.13 -7.69 -32.39
CA PHE A 99 18.35 -7.71 -33.22
C PHE A 99 18.21 -8.61 -34.45
N LEU A 100 17.51 -9.73 -34.34
CA LEU A 100 17.22 -10.59 -35.49
C LEU A 100 16.36 -9.85 -36.52
N LEU A 101 15.32 -9.15 -36.09
CA LEU A 101 14.45 -8.36 -36.95
C LEU A 101 15.26 -7.28 -37.69
N VAL A 102 16.06 -6.49 -36.95
CA VAL A 102 16.95 -5.48 -37.56
C VAL A 102 17.89 -6.14 -38.57
N LYS A 103 18.51 -7.28 -38.23
CA LYS A 103 19.43 -7.97 -39.16
C LYS A 103 18.74 -8.46 -40.42
N VAL A 104 17.52 -9.02 -40.30
CA VAL A 104 16.71 -9.46 -41.46
C VAL A 104 16.36 -8.28 -42.34
N LEU A 105 15.93 -7.16 -41.74
CA LEU A 105 15.58 -5.95 -42.49
C LEU A 105 16.81 -5.35 -43.21
N ILE A 106 17.99 -5.29 -42.56
CA ILE A 106 19.24 -4.85 -43.22
C ILE A 106 19.58 -5.76 -44.40
N HIS A 107 19.36 -7.07 -44.28
CA HIS A 107 19.66 -8.02 -45.33
C HIS A 107 18.72 -7.90 -46.54
N LEU A 108 17.46 -7.50 -46.31
CA LEU A 108 16.45 -7.30 -47.35
C LEU A 108 16.49 -5.89 -47.97
N ALA A 109 17.00 -4.90 -47.24
CA ALA A 109 17.12 -3.52 -47.68
C ALA A 109 18.20 -3.38 -48.77
N ASP A 110 17.91 -2.54 -49.78
CA ASP A 110 18.89 -2.17 -50.79
C ASP A 110 19.83 -1.08 -50.26
N ARG A 111 21.01 -0.89 -50.88
CA ARG A 111 22.04 0.04 -50.32
C ARG A 111 21.56 1.49 -50.14
N ARG A 112 20.56 1.94 -50.91
CA ARG A 112 19.97 3.29 -50.81
C ARG A 112 18.97 3.44 -49.66
N SER A 113 18.41 2.34 -49.15
CA SER A 113 17.40 2.36 -48.08
C SER A 113 17.98 2.15 -46.68
N LEU A 114 19.31 2.03 -46.54
CA LEU A 114 19.95 1.81 -45.24
C LEU A 114 19.86 3.03 -44.31
N GLU A 115 19.97 4.25 -44.84
CA GLU A 115 19.82 5.48 -44.04
C GLU A 115 18.38 5.67 -43.55
N GLU A 116 17.38 5.41 -44.40
CA GLU A 116 15.96 5.41 -44.02
C GLU A 116 15.67 4.35 -42.96
N MET A 117 16.28 3.17 -43.09
CA MET A 117 16.14 2.10 -42.10
C MET A 117 16.77 2.46 -40.75
N GLU A 118 17.92 3.12 -40.74
CA GLU A 118 18.53 3.60 -39.51
C GLU A 118 17.61 4.61 -38.78
N HIS A 119 16.97 5.50 -39.54
CA HIS A 119 15.97 6.43 -39.02
C HIS A 119 14.76 5.71 -38.39
N MET A 120 14.17 4.76 -39.11
CA MET A 120 13.05 3.93 -38.63
C MET A 120 13.38 3.21 -37.32
N VAL A 121 14.56 2.60 -37.23
CA VAL A 121 15.00 1.90 -36.01
C VAL A 121 15.18 2.88 -34.85
N SER A 122 15.75 4.06 -35.10
CA SER A 122 15.93 5.10 -34.08
C SER A 122 14.59 5.58 -33.52
N GLU A 123 13.62 5.92 -34.38
CA GLU A 123 12.30 6.38 -33.94
C GLU A 123 11.52 5.29 -33.19
N ALA A 124 11.57 4.04 -33.66
CA ALA A 124 10.96 2.92 -32.97
C ALA A 124 11.54 2.72 -31.56
N VAL A 125 12.86 2.90 -31.39
CA VAL A 125 13.51 2.84 -30.06
C VAL A 125 13.07 4.01 -29.17
N VAL A 126 13.00 5.24 -29.70
CA VAL A 126 12.51 6.40 -28.95
C VAL A 126 11.09 6.19 -28.44
N LEU A 127 10.20 5.68 -29.29
CA LEU A 127 8.82 5.35 -28.92
C LEU A 127 8.76 4.25 -27.85
N GLY A 128 9.60 3.21 -27.98
CA GLY A 128 9.72 2.16 -26.97
C GLY A 128 10.17 2.71 -25.61
N VAL A 129 11.13 3.63 -25.58
CA VAL A 129 11.61 4.28 -24.35
C VAL A 129 10.55 5.19 -23.75
N ASP A 130 9.87 6.02 -24.55
CA ASP A 130 8.77 6.87 -24.08
C ASP A 130 7.65 6.02 -23.48
N TYR A 131 7.28 4.91 -24.14
CA TYR A 131 6.30 3.97 -23.62
C TYR A 131 6.71 3.39 -22.25
N MET A 132 7.97 2.98 -22.07
CA MET A 132 8.46 2.46 -20.78
C MET A 132 8.41 3.48 -19.64
N GLN A 133 8.40 4.78 -19.94
CA GLN A 133 8.33 5.85 -18.94
C GLN A 133 6.88 6.20 -18.53
N LYS A 134 5.87 5.71 -19.26
CA LYS A 134 4.44 5.99 -18.98
C LYS A 134 3.96 5.23 -17.74
N LYS A 135 2.99 5.82 -17.04
CA LYS A 135 2.29 5.16 -15.92
C LYS A 135 1.21 4.19 -16.43
N ASP A 136 0.88 3.16 -15.65
CA ASP A 136 -0.06 2.09 -16.03
C ASP A 136 -1.40 2.58 -16.62
N PHE A 137 -2.02 3.62 -16.05
CA PHE A 137 -3.29 4.14 -16.55
C PHE A 137 -3.15 4.80 -17.94
N GLN A 138 -1.98 5.35 -18.24
CA GLN A 138 -1.67 5.95 -19.55
C GLN A 138 -1.36 4.88 -20.58
N ILE A 139 -0.75 3.76 -20.15
CA ILE A 139 -0.46 2.61 -21.00
C ILE A 139 -1.74 2.00 -21.55
N ASN A 140 -2.73 1.73 -20.68
CA ASN A 140 -4.00 1.14 -21.11
C ASN A 140 -4.71 2.06 -22.11
N SER A 141 -4.81 3.35 -21.82
CA SER A 141 -5.42 4.32 -22.75
C SER A 141 -4.69 4.39 -24.09
N PHE A 142 -3.35 4.27 -24.08
CA PHE A 142 -2.53 4.29 -25.29
C PHE A 142 -2.70 3.01 -26.13
N LEU A 143 -2.76 1.84 -25.50
CA LEU A 143 -2.91 0.55 -26.20
C LEU A 143 -4.32 0.35 -26.78
N TYR A 144 -5.35 0.96 -26.18
CA TYR A 144 -6.73 0.88 -26.68
C TYR A 144 -7.03 1.84 -27.82
N ASP A 145 -6.17 2.84 -28.07
CA ASP A 145 -6.33 3.79 -29.17
C ASP A 145 -5.61 3.28 -30.44
N THR A 146 -6.27 2.36 -31.14
CA THR A 146 -5.70 1.73 -32.33
C THR A 146 -5.50 2.70 -33.49
N ASP A 147 -6.33 3.73 -33.60
CA ASP A 147 -6.21 4.76 -34.65
C ASP A 147 -4.96 5.61 -34.43
N PHE A 148 -4.68 5.98 -33.17
CA PHE A 148 -3.43 6.65 -32.82
C PHE A 148 -2.20 5.76 -33.10
N LEU A 149 -2.26 4.47 -32.76
CA LEU A 149 -1.17 3.53 -33.01
C LEU A 149 -0.87 3.36 -34.51
N MET A 150 -1.91 3.27 -35.34
CA MET A 150 -1.75 3.16 -36.80
C MET A 150 -1.17 4.45 -37.39
N HIS A 151 -1.62 5.63 -36.94
CA HIS A 151 -1.06 6.91 -37.38
C HIS A 151 0.39 7.13 -36.94
N LEU A 152 0.77 6.58 -35.79
CA LEU A 152 2.14 6.65 -35.29
C LEU A 152 3.05 5.72 -36.09
N ALA A 153 2.56 4.53 -36.46
CA ALA A 153 3.29 3.57 -37.28
C ALA A 153 3.50 4.05 -38.73
N ASP A 154 2.53 4.76 -39.32
CA ASP A 154 2.61 5.30 -40.68
C ASP A 154 3.60 6.47 -40.83
N LYS A 155 4.11 6.99 -39.70
CA LYS A 155 5.13 8.06 -39.66
C LYS A 155 6.56 7.55 -39.49
N LEU A 156 6.73 6.24 -39.25
CA LEU A 156 8.01 5.54 -39.20
C LEU A 156 8.36 5.08 -40.62
#